data_AF-A0A2E9W037-F1
#
_entry.id   AF-A0A2E9W037-F1
#
_cell.length_a   1.000
_cell.length_b   1.000
_cell.length_c   1.000
_cell.angle_alpha   90.00
_cell.angle_beta   90.00
_cell.angle_gamma   90.00
#
_symmetry.space_group_name_H-M   'P 1'
#
loop_
_entity.id
_entity.type
_entity.pdbx_description
1 polymer ?
#
loop_
_entity_poly.entity_id
_entity_poly.type
_entity_poly.pdbx_seq_one_letter_code
_entity_poly.pdbx_strand_id
1 'polypeptide(L)' 'RNLVLVARIVIESASQRHESRGLHFTSDYPNKSKSPSPSLINNKDLIFL' A
#
# COMPACT_ATOMS: atom_id res chain seq x y z
N ARG A 1 -9.04 -18.37 -2.37
CA ARG A 1 -7.98 -17.81 -3.26
C ARG A 1 -8.08 -16.29 -3.39
N ASN A 2 -9.26 -15.72 -3.70
CA ASN A 2 -9.42 -14.27 -3.86
C ASN A 2 -9.03 -13.44 -2.63
N LEU A 3 -9.41 -13.89 -1.42
CA LEU A 3 -9.11 -13.14 -0.20
C LEU A 3 -7.60 -12.99 0.06
N VAL A 4 -6.81 -14.04 -0.20
CA VAL A 4 -5.35 -14.02 -0.04
C VAL A 4 -4.71 -13.05 -1.04
N LEU A 5 -5.17 -13.07 -2.29
CA LEU A 5 -4.70 -12.13 -3.32
C LEU A 5 -5.04 -10.68 -2.97
N VAL A 6 -6.28 -10.41 -2.54
CA VAL A 6 -6.71 -9.06 -2.12
C VAL A 6 -5.91 -8.58 -0.90
N ALA A 7 -5.71 -9.45 0.09
CA ALA A 7 -4.90 -9.13 1.27
C ALA A 7 -3.46 -8.74 0.87
N ARG A 8 -2.85 -9.48 -0.07
CA ARG A 8 -1.53 -9.13 -0.61
C ARG A 8 -1.53 -7.75 -1.26
N ILE A 9 -2.51 -7.45 -2.12
CA ILE A 9 -2.61 -6.13 -2.76
C ILE A 9 -2.71 -5.00 -1.73
N VAL A 10 -3.48 -5.21 -0.66
CA VAL A 10 -3.62 -4.23 0.44
C VAL A 10 -2.28 -4.02 1.14
N ILE A 11 -1.57 -5.10 1.49
CA ILE A 11 -0.28 -5.05 2.19
C ILE A 11 0.80 -4.35 1.34
N GLU A 12 0.92 -4.72 0.06
CA GLU A 12 1.88 -4.09 -0.85
C GLU A 12 1.55 -2.60 -1.07
N SER A 13 0.27 -2.26 -1.24
CA SER A 13 -0.16 -0.87 -1.40
C SER A 13 0.10 -0.02 -0.16
N ALA A 14 -0.02 -0.61 1.04
CA ALA A 14 0.30 0.03 2.31
C ALA A 14 1.81 0.25 2.45
N SER A 15 2.62 -0.76 2.10
CA SER A 15 4.09 -0.72 2.23
C SER A 15 4.74 0.32 1.31
N GLN A 16 4.16 0.60 0.14
CA GLN A 16 4.64 1.66 -0.77
C GLN A 16 4.38 3.09 -0.24
N ARG A 17 3.59 3.27 0.82
CA ARG A 17 3.16 4.58 1.32
C ARG A 17 3.96 5.01 2.55
N HIS A 18 4.86 5.97 2.37
CA HIS A 18 5.66 6.58 3.44
C HIS A 18 5.03 7.88 3.96
N GLU A 19 3.74 7.83 4.30
CA GLU A 19 2.99 8.95 4.89
C GLU A 19 1.75 8.42 5.62
N SER A 20 1.23 9.18 6.58
CA SER A 20 -0.08 8.92 7.18
C SER A 20 -1.12 9.84 6.58
N ARG A 21 -2.08 9.27 5.83
CA ARG A 21 -3.10 10.03 5.10
C ARG A 21 -4.42 9.28 5.02
N GLY A 22 -5.48 9.91 5.52
CA GLY A 22 -6.83 9.35 5.50
C GLY A 22 -6.92 8.11 6.39
N LEU A 23 -7.34 6.98 5.81
CA LEU A 23 -7.49 5.70 6.53
C LEU A 23 -6.16 4.94 6.71
N HIS A 24 -5.08 5.35 6.05
CA HIS A 24 -3.77 4.73 6.23
C HIS A 24 -2.95 5.54 7.22
N PHE A 25 -2.60 4.92 8.35
CA PHE A 25 -1.76 5.49 9.39
C PHE A 25 -0.58 4.57 9.66
N THR A 26 0.60 5.16 9.84
CA THR A 26 1.83 4.49 10.27
C THR A 26 2.61 5.40 11.21
N SER A 27 3.13 4.84 12.30
CA SER A 27 3.90 5.61 13.28
C SER A 27 5.26 6.06 12.74
N ASP A 28 5.81 5.36 11.75
CA ASP A 28 7.11 5.69 11.15
C ASP A 28 7.02 6.95 10.27
N TYR A 29 5.84 7.18 9.67
CA TYR A 29 5.56 8.34 8.83
C TYR A 29 4.25 9.01 9.28
N PRO A 30 4.25 9.71 10.44
CA PRO A 30 3.01 10.22 11.05
C PRO A 30 2.38 11.40 10.30
N ASN A 31 3.14 12.05 9.42
CA ASN A 31 2.72 13.25 8.69
C ASN A 31 2.33 12.91 7.24
N LYS A 32 1.56 13.82 6.61
CA LYS A 32 1.23 13.77 5.17
C LYS A 32 2.41 14.27 4.33
N SER A 33 2.61 13.67 3.17
CA SER A 33 3.57 14.14 2.17
C SER A 33 3.07 15.42 1.48
N LYS A 34 4.00 16.29 1.07
CA LYS A 34 3.68 17.52 0.30
C LYS A 34 3.15 17.21 -1.10
N SER A 35 3.55 16.07 -1.68
CA SER A 35 3.22 15.65 -3.04
C SER A 35 2.81 14.17 -3.04
N PRO A 36 1.59 13.86 -2.59
CA PRO A 36 1.14 12.47 -2.46
C PRO A 36 0.82 11.86 -3.83
N SER A 37 1.13 10.57 -3.98
CA SER A 37 0.77 9.76 -5.16
C SER A 37 -0.04 8.53 -4.74
N PRO A 38 -0.85 7.95 -5.66
CA PRO A 38 -1.48 6.66 -5.42
C PRO A 38 -0.43 5.52 -5.42
N SER A 39 -0.68 4.48 -4.63
CA SER A 39 0.09 3.23 -4.72
C SER A 39 -0.41 2.44 -5.93
N LEU A 40 0.49 1.95 -6.77
CA LEU A 40 0.15 1.19 -7.97
C LEU A 40 0.83 -0.17 -7.91
N ILE A 41 0.04 -1.24 -8.02
CA ILE A 41 0.53 -2.61 -8.03
C ILE A 41 0.34 -3.17 -9.43
N ASN A 42 1.43 -3.63 -10.05
CA ASN A 42 1.36 -4.30 -11.34
C ASN A 42 1.15 -5.80 -11.14
N ASN A 43 0.57 -6.46 -12.14
CA ASN A 43 0.35 -7.90 -12.08
C ASN A 43 1.67 -8.69 -11.89
N LYS A 44 2.78 -8.14 -12.37
CA LYS A 44 4.13 -8.73 -12.19
C LYS A 44 4.57 -8.81 -10.72
N ASP A 45 4.05 -7.93 -9.87
CA ASP A 45 4.40 -7.84 -8.45
C ASP A 45 3.64 -8.89 -7.60
N LEU A 46 2.66 -9.56 -8.22
CA LEU A 46 1.74 -10.52 -7.58
C LEU A 46 1.96 -11.98 -8.00
N ILE A 47 2.95 -12.26 -8.86
CA ILE A 47 3.11 -13.54 -9.59
C ILE A 47 3.29 -14.78 -8.68
N PHE A 48 3.64 -14.61 -7.40
CA PHE A 48 3.97 -15.74 -6.52
C PHE A 48 2.86 -16.10 -5.51
N LEU A 49 1.65 -16.42 -5.97
CA LEU A 49 0.57 -17.07 -5.19
C LEU A 49 -0.05 -18.22 -5.99
#